data_AF-A0A2D7VRA5-F1
#
_entry.id   AF-A0A2D7VRA5-F1
#
_cell.length_a   1.000
_cell.length_b   1.000
_cell.length_c   1.000
_cell.angle_alpha   90.00
_cell.angle_beta   90.00
_cell.angle_gamma   90.00
#
_symmetry.space_group_name_H-M   'P 1'
#
loop_
_entity.id
_entity.type
_entity.pdbx_description
1 polymer ?
#
loop_
_entity_poly.entity_id
_entity_poly.type
_entity_poly.pdbx_seq_one_letter_code
_entity_poly.pdbx_strand_id
1 'polypeptide(L)'
;LYHKRRATWKKFYTQVKKFGLVRPILNKWHPKAAKFTFWFPTFFVLFTIASILCSFLISLLYIFPLGGYVFLIFIDSSIKNKNLLIGVMSVWAMFVQFFGYGLAFLKSNFFIHGLNKEPEKQFPKLFFK
;
A
#
# COMPACT_ATOMS: atom_id res chain seq x y z
N LEU A 1 19.19 -12.55 -22.59
CA LEU A 1 18.13 -13.49 -22.13
C LEU A 1 16.89 -12.70 -21.70
N TYR A 2 15.96 -12.44 -22.62
CA TYR A 2 14.71 -11.73 -22.31
C TYR A 2 13.74 -12.68 -21.58
N HIS A 3 13.77 -12.71 -20.25
CA HIS A 3 12.66 -13.30 -19.50
C HIS A 3 11.49 -12.32 -19.49
N LYS A 4 10.46 -12.57 -20.34
CA LYS A 4 9.13 -11.97 -20.21
C LYS A 4 8.57 -12.33 -18.82
N ARG A 5 8.80 -11.47 -17.82
CA ARG A 5 8.21 -11.65 -16.49
C ARG A 5 6.71 -11.33 -16.60
N ARG A 6 5.88 -12.36 -16.76
CA ARG A 6 4.42 -12.23 -16.61
C ARG A 6 4.11 -11.76 -15.20
N ALA A 7 3.82 -10.47 -15.05
CA ALA A 7 3.29 -9.89 -13.83
C ALA A 7 1.81 -10.30 -13.71
N THR A 8 1.45 -10.91 -12.59
CA THR A 8 0.05 -11.21 -12.25
C THR A 8 -0.34 -10.42 -11.02
N TRP A 9 -1.62 -10.08 -10.88
CA TRP A 9 -2.12 -9.33 -9.72
C TRP A 9 -1.78 -9.99 -8.38
N LYS A 10 -1.82 -11.34 -8.32
CA LYS A 10 -1.41 -12.11 -7.13
C LYS A 10 0.07 -11.93 -6.79
N LYS A 11 0.95 -11.98 -7.80
CA LYS A 11 2.40 -11.75 -7.60
C LYS A 11 2.67 -10.31 -7.20
N PHE A 12 1.99 -9.34 -7.83
CA PHE A 12 2.08 -7.93 -7.50
C PHE A 12 1.68 -7.66 -6.05
N TYR A 13 0.50 -8.12 -5.61
CA TYR A 13 0.06 -8.00 -4.23
C TYR A 13 1.07 -8.63 -3.24
N THR A 14 1.55 -9.84 -3.54
CA THR A 14 2.52 -10.55 -2.69
C THR A 14 3.82 -9.77 -2.56
N GLN A 15 4.31 -9.20 -3.65
CA GLN A 15 5.52 -8.39 -3.69
C GLN A 15 5.35 -7.12 -2.87
N VAL A 16 4.27 -6.36 -3.10
CA VAL A 16 4.02 -5.11 -2.38
C VAL A 16 3.81 -5.34 -0.89
N LYS A 17 3.09 -6.41 -0.51
CA LYS A 17 2.92 -6.82 0.88
C LYS A 17 4.27 -7.14 1.55
N LYS A 18 5.15 -7.85 0.86
CA LYS A 18 6.52 -8.12 1.36
C LYS A 18 7.29 -6.82 1.57
N PHE A 19 7.22 -5.87 0.65
CA PHE A 19 7.86 -4.55 0.83
C PHE A 19 7.35 -3.80 2.05
N GLY A 20 6.03 -3.83 2.29
CA GLY A 20 5.44 -3.24 3.49
C GLY A 20 5.97 -3.89 4.77
N LEU A 21 6.07 -5.23 4.84
CA LEU A 21 6.59 -5.93 6.02
C LEU A 21 8.06 -5.66 6.31
N VAL A 22 8.89 -5.60 5.26
CA VAL A 22 10.35 -5.47 5.41
C VAL A 22 10.76 -4.06 5.80
N ARG A 23 10.00 -3.03 5.41
CA ARG A 23 10.42 -1.63 5.63
C ARG A 23 10.61 -1.27 7.11
N PRO A 24 9.71 -1.62 8.05
CA PRO A 24 9.94 -1.36 9.47
C PRO A 24 11.14 -2.13 10.03
N ILE A 25 11.41 -3.34 9.54
CA ILE A 25 12.59 -4.13 9.92
C ILE A 25 13.86 -3.40 9.52
N LEU A 26 13.94 -2.93 8.27
CA LEU A 26 15.07 -2.15 7.77
C LEU A 26 15.22 -0.81 8.51
N ASN A 27 14.11 -0.14 8.84
CA ASN A 27 14.17 1.10 9.62
C ASN A 27 14.78 0.86 11.01
N LYS A 28 14.51 -0.30 11.65
CA LYS A 28 15.12 -0.67 12.93
C LYS A 28 16.64 -0.89 12.80
N TRP A 29 17.09 -1.55 11.74
CA TRP A 29 18.53 -1.78 11.50
C TRP A 29 19.27 -0.54 11.00
N HIS A 30 18.59 0.32 10.23
CA HIS A 30 19.16 1.53 9.65
C HIS A 30 18.26 2.76 9.93
N PRO A 31 18.27 3.30 11.16
CA PRO A 31 17.40 4.41 11.55
C PRO A 31 17.55 5.66 10.68
N LYS A 32 18.78 5.95 10.20
CA LYS A 32 19.07 7.08 9.31
C LYS A 32 18.36 7.00 7.95
N ALA A 33 17.96 5.80 7.52
CA ALA A 33 17.24 5.58 6.26
C ALA A 33 15.71 5.61 6.43
N ALA A 34 15.21 5.67 7.67
CA ALA A 34 13.78 5.73 7.95
C ALA A 34 13.20 7.06 7.46
N LYS A 35 12.07 6.99 6.74
CA LYS A 35 11.37 8.16 6.20
C LYS A 35 9.90 8.12 6.56
N PHE A 36 9.35 9.30 6.86
CA PHE A 36 7.93 9.45 7.12
C PHE A 36 7.06 9.06 5.93
N THR A 37 7.55 9.28 4.70
CA THR A 37 6.83 8.93 3.46
C THR A 37 6.47 7.44 3.36
N PHE A 38 7.14 6.55 4.09
CA PHE A 38 6.77 5.14 4.15
C PHE A 38 5.41 4.90 4.82
N TRP A 39 4.88 5.85 5.58
CA TRP A 39 3.56 5.77 6.22
C TRP A 39 2.40 6.18 5.30
N PHE A 40 2.68 6.84 4.17
CA PHE A 40 1.63 7.35 3.28
C PHE A 40 0.63 6.26 2.83
N PRO A 41 1.05 5.04 2.46
CA PRO A 41 0.09 4.00 2.11
C PRO A 41 -0.80 3.58 3.31
N THR A 42 -0.27 3.59 4.53
CA THR A 42 -1.05 3.32 5.74
C THR A 42 -2.07 4.43 5.98
N PHE A 43 -1.68 5.70 5.83
CA PHE A 43 -2.62 6.81 5.94
C PHE A 43 -3.68 6.78 4.87
N PHE A 44 -3.34 6.40 3.64
CA PHE A 44 -4.34 6.20 2.58
C PHE A 44 -5.37 5.13 2.96
N VAL A 45 -4.94 4.02 3.54
CA VAL A 45 -5.86 2.96 4.02
C VAL A 45 -6.79 3.50 5.11
N LEU A 46 -6.25 4.18 6.11
CA LEU A 46 -7.04 4.78 7.19
C LEU A 46 -8.02 5.84 6.65
N PHE A 47 -7.55 6.71 5.76
CA PHE A 47 -8.38 7.70 5.07
C PHE A 47 -9.50 7.06 4.27
N THR A 48 -9.22 5.97 3.54
CA THR A 48 -10.23 5.23 2.77
C THR A 48 -11.31 4.66 3.70
N ILE A 49 -10.91 3.98 4.78
CA ILE A 49 -11.83 3.40 5.76
C ILE A 49 -12.66 4.50 6.44
N ALA A 50 -12.01 5.57 6.89
CA ALA A 50 -12.67 6.71 7.54
C ALA A 50 -13.67 7.38 6.59
N SER A 51 -13.32 7.59 5.33
CA SER A 51 -14.23 8.19 4.32
C SER A 51 -15.48 7.35 4.14
N ILE A 52 -15.33 6.03 4.04
CA ILE A 52 -16.44 5.09 3.88
C ILE A 52 -17.31 5.09 5.15
N LEU A 53 -16.71 4.93 6.34
CA LEU A 53 -17.45 4.90 7.60
C LEU A 53 -18.21 6.21 7.86
N CYS A 54 -17.55 7.36 7.70
CA CYS A 54 -18.19 8.66 7.84
C CYS A 54 -19.28 8.89 6.78
N SER A 55 -19.15 8.32 5.58
CA SER A 55 -20.20 8.41 4.55
C SER A 55 -21.49 7.72 4.96
N PHE A 56 -21.38 6.60 5.70
CA PHE A 56 -22.53 5.85 6.20
C PHE A 56 -23.09 6.41 7.50
N LEU A 57 -22.22 6.88 8.41
CA LEU A 57 -22.61 7.26 9.77
C LEU A 57 -22.96 8.75 9.92
N ILE A 58 -22.38 9.62 9.08
CA ILE A 58 -22.50 11.09 9.23
C ILE A 58 -23.17 11.70 8.01
N SER A 59 -22.56 11.56 6.83
CA SER A 59 -23.08 12.15 5.59
C SER A 59 -22.35 11.62 4.37
N LEU A 60 -23.07 11.37 3.27
CA LEU A 60 -22.48 10.95 2.00
C LEU A 60 -21.39 11.90 1.49
N LEU A 61 -21.36 13.17 1.92
CA LEU A 61 -20.33 14.14 1.54
C LEU A 61 -18.90 13.66 1.83
N TYR A 62 -18.70 12.84 2.87
CA TYR A 62 -17.37 12.35 3.27
C TYR A 62 -16.74 11.38 2.26
N ILE A 63 -17.50 10.83 1.30
CA ILE A 63 -16.94 9.98 0.24
C ILE A 63 -16.31 10.79 -0.89
N PHE A 64 -16.70 12.06 -1.06
CA PHE A 64 -16.28 12.88 -2.21
C PHE A 64 -14.76 13.10 -2.29
N PRO A 65 -14.01 13.37 -1.20
CA PRO A 65 -12.57 13.51 -1.28
C PRO A 65 -11.87 12.25 -1.81
N LEU A 66 -12.30 11.07 -1.34
CA LEU A 66 -11.79 9.78 -1.82
C LEU A 66 -12.16 9.56 -3.29
N GLY A 67 -13.43 9.80 -3.64
CA GLY A 67 -13.93 9.67 -5.01
C GLY A 67 -13.19 10.58 -5.98
N GLY A 68 -12.95 11.84 -5.60
CA GLY A 68 -12.19 12.81 -6.38
C GLY A 68 -10.75 12.37 -6.61
N TYR A 69 -10.06 11.90 -5.57
CA TYR A 69 -8.69 11.39 -5.70
C TYR A 69 -8.61 10.17 -6.66
N VAL A 70 -9.52 9.21 -6.52
CA VAL A 70 -9.61 8.04 -7.39
C VAL A 70 -9.91 8.46 -8.83
N PHE A 71 -10.84 9.39 -9.03
CA PHE A 71 -11.24 9.89 -10.33
C PHE A 71 -10.10 10.64 -11.02
N LEU A 72 -9.34 11.46 -10.29
CA LEU A 72 -8.15 12.14 -10.84
C LEU A 72 -7.11 11.15 -11.35
N ILE A 73 -6.84 10.06 -10.62
CA ILE A 73 -5.91 9.01 -11.06
C ILE A 73 -6.42 8.31 -12.31
N PHE A 74 -7.72 7.99 -12.35
CA PHE A 74 -8.35 7.39 -13.50
C PHE A 74 -8.18 8.28 -14.75
N ILE A 75 -8.58 9.55 -14.66
CA ILE A 75 -8.52 10.51 -15.77
C ILE A 75 -7.08 10.76 -16.21
N ASP A 76 -6.16 11.04 -15.27
CA ASP A 76 -4.75 11.29 -15.59
C ASP A 76 -4.11 10.11 -16.35
N SER A 77 -4.33 8.89 -15.85
CA SER A 77 -3.80 7.69 -16.49
C SER A 77 -4.47 7.42 -17.84
N SER A 78 -5.79 7.60 -17.95
CA SER A 78 -6.52 7.45 -19.20
C SER A 78 -6.07 8.43 -20.27
N ILE A 79 -5.84 9.70 -19.93
CA ILE A 79 -5.38 10.73 -20.87
C ILE A 79 -3.95 10.44 -21.32
N LYS A 80 -3.03 10.21 -20.38
CA LYS A 80 -1.60 9.96 -20.69
C LYS A 80 -1.39 8.75 -21.58
N ASN A 81 -2.18 7.70 -21.37
CA ASN A 81 -2.08 6.46 -22.13
C ASN A 81 -3.07 6.35 -23.30
N LYS A 82 -3.94 7.36 -23.48
CA LYS A 82 -5.03 7.37 -24.47
C LYS A 82 -5.88 6.08 -24.44
N ASN A 83 -6.09 5.54 -23.24
CA ASN A 83 -6.75 4.24 -23.05
C ASN A 83 -7.48 4.17 -21.70
N LEU A 84 -8.81 4.04 -21.75
CA LEU A 84 -9.66 3.95 -20.57
C LEU A 84 -9.39 2.70 -19.72
N LEU A 85 -9.05 1.57 -20.36
CA LEU A 85 -8.72 0.33 -19.66
C LEU A 85 -7.48 0.52 -18.78
N ILE A 86 -6.49 1.28 -19.25
CA ILE A 86 -5.29 1.59 -18.47
C ILE A 86 -5.65 2.46 -17.26
N GLY A 87 -6.59 3.39 -17.39
CA GLY A 87 -7.13 4.15 -16.25
C GLY A 87 -7.72 3.25 -15.17
N VAL A 88 -8.60 2.31 -15.56
CA VAL A 88 -9.19 1.34 -14.62
C VAL A 88 -8.11 0.48 -13.96
N MET A 89 -7.15 -0.01 -14.74
CA MET A 89 -6.03 -0.81 -14.24
C MET A 89 -5.14 -0.02 -13.28
N SER A 90 -4.94 1.28 -13.49
CA SER A 90 -4.18 2.16 -12.58
C SER A 90 -4.88 2.35 -11.25
N VAL A 91 -6.20 2.57 -11.25
CA VAL A 91 -6.98 2.64 -10.01
C VAL A 91 -6.90 1.31 -9.25
N TRP A 92 -7.09 0.19 -9.94
CA TRP A 92 -6.97 -1.14 -9.34
C TRP A 92 -5.57 -1.37 -8.76
N ALA A 93 -4.51 -1.04 -9.51
CA ALA A 93 -3.13 -1.15 -9.06
C ALA A 93 -2.84 -0.29 -7.84
N MET A 94 -3.35 0.95 -7.79
CA MET A 94 -3.22 1.85 -6.63
C MET A 94 -3.82 1.22 -5.38
N PHE A 95 -5.05 0.70 -5.44
CA PHE A 95 -5.69 0.05 -4.30
C PHE A 95 -4.91 -1.18 -3.84
N VAL A 96 -4.55 -2.08 -4.77
CA VAL A 96 -3.75 -3.26 -4.44
C VAL A 96 -2.41 -2.87 -3.82
N GLN A 97 -1.75 -1.83 -4.32
CA GLN A 97 -0.48 -1.35 -3.83
C GLN A 97 -0.61 -0.74 -2.43
N PHE A 98 -1.51 0.22 -2.24
CA PHE A 98 -1.62 0.95 -0.99
C PHE A 98 -2.21 0.11 0.13
N PHE A 99 -3.23 -0.72 -0.12
CA PHE A 99 -3.74 -1.66 0.89
C PHE A 99 -2.73 -2.77 1.18
N GLY A 100 -2.13 -3.36 0.14
CA GLY A 100 -1.14 -4.42 0.30
C GLY A 100 0.08 -3.97 1.10
N TYR A 101 0.63 -2.80 0.77
CA TYR A 101 1.77 -2.22 1.48
C TYR A 101 1.34 -1.70 2.86
N GLY A 102 0.33 -0.84 2.91
CA GLY A 102 -0.02 -0.03 4.08
C GLY A 102 -0.43 -0.86 5.29
N LEU A 103 -1.24 -1.90 5.09
CA LEU A 103 -1.61 -2.82 6.17
C LEU A 103 -0.41 -3.65 6.65
N ALA A 104 0.45 -4.06 5.72
CA ALA A 104 1.63 -4.86 6.04
C ALA A 104 2.69 -4.05 6.77
N PHE A 105 2.89 -2.80 6.36
CA PHE A 105 3.76 -1.83 7.01
C PHE A 105 3.27 -1.53 8.42
N LEU A 106 1.98 -1.21 8.61
CA LEU A 106 1.42 -0.96 9.92
C LEU A 106 1.60 -2.18 10.85
N LYS A 107 1.28 -3.38 10.35
CA LYS A 107 1.46 -4.64 11.08
C LYS A 107 2.91 -4.83 11.53
N SER A 108 3.86 -4.73 10.60
CA SER A 108 5.28 -4.93 10.92
C SER A 108 5.78 -3.85 11.87
N ASN A 109 5.40 -2.59 11.66
CA ASN A 109 5.80 -1.50 12.54
C ASN A 109 5.30 -1.69 13.97
N PHE A 110 4.04 -2.10 14.13
CA PHE A 110 3.47 -2.41 15.44
C PHE A 110 4.23 -3.51 16.18
N PHE A 111 4.55 -4.63 15.52
CA PHE A 111 5.29 -5.72 16.17
C PHE A 111 6.75 -5.38 16.46
N ILE A 112 7.44 -4.70 15.54
CA ILE A 112 8.89 -4.51 15.60
C ILE A 112 9.28 -3.30 16.45
N HIS A 113 8.54 -2.20 16.35
CA HIS A 113 8.81 -0.96 17.10
C HIS A 113 7.85 -0.79 18.29
N GLY A 114 6.57 -1.16 18.14
CA GLY A 114 5.59 -1.04 19.22
C GLY A 114 5.79 -2.11 20.31
N LEU A 115 5.93 -3.37 19.91
CA LEU A 115 6.11 -4.51 20.83
C LEU A 115 7.56 -4.98 20.97
N ASN A 116 8.52 -4.28 20.33
CA ASN A 116 9.94 -4.59 20.35
C ASN A 116 10.32 -6.04 20.00
N LYS A 117 9.49 -6.77 19.25
CA LYS A 117 9.76 -8.15 18.88
C LYS A 117 10.96 -8.27 17.95
N GLU A 118 11.63 -9.42 18.01
CA GLU A 118 12.70 -9.77 17.07
C GLU A 118 12.13 -10.04 15.67
N PRO A 119 12.62 -9.33 14.63
CA PRO A 119 12.13 -9.48 13.26
C PRO A 119 12.17 -10.91 12.70
N GLU A 120 13.26 -11.64 12.97
CA GLU A 120 13.49 -13.00 12.46
C GLU A 120 12.49 -14.01 13.02
N LYS A 121 12.16 -13.89 14.32
CA LYS A 121 11.17 -14.74 14.98
C LYS A 121 9.75 -14.40 14.54
N GLN A 122 9.44 -13.11 14.40
CA GLN A 122 8.10 -12.67 14.05
C GLN A 122 7.75 -12.88 12.56
N PHE A 123 8.74 -12.73 11.67
CA PHE A 123 8.55 -12.83 10.22
C PHE A 123 9.59 -13.76 9.56
N PRO A 124 9.67 -15.05 9.93
CA PRO A 124 10.73 -15.95 9.49
C PRO A 124 10.78 -16.12 7.96
N LYS A 125 9.64 -16.03 7.28
CA LYS A 125 9.52 -16.15 5.81
C LYS A 125 10.14 -14.97 5.03
N LEU A 126 10.58 -13.90 5.71
CA LEU A 126 11.27 -12.76 5.09
C LEU A 126 12.79 -12.91 5.09
N PHE A 127 13.30 -13.90 5.82
CA PHE A 127 14.73 -14.16 5.96
C PHE A 127 15.07 -15.45 5.21
N PHE A 128 16.18 -15.42 4.49
CA PHE A 128 16.73 -16.61 3.86
C PHE A 128 17.58 -17.32 4.91
N LYS A 129 17.17 -18.52 5.29
CA LYS A 129 17.99 -19.46 6.05
C LYS A 129 18.49 -20.52 5.09
#